data_AF-A0A349BKT7-F1
#
_entry.id   AF-A0A349BKT7-F1
#
_cell.length_a   1.000
_cell.length_b   1.000
_cell.length_c   1.000
_cell.angle_alpha   90.00
_cell.angle_beta   90.00
_cell.angle_gamma   90.00
#
_symmetry.space_group_name_H-M   'P 1'
#
loop_
_entity.id
_entity.type
_entity.pdbx_description
1 polymer ?
#
loop_
_entity_poly.entity_id
_entity_poly.type
_entity_poly.pdbx_seq_one_letter_code
_entity_poly.pdbx_strand_id
1 'polypeptide(L)'
;MKNNVIITFSQATINYQQRAALEDISLDVYQGEFIGIIGPNGSGKTTLLKSILGLVRPSKGSVQIFDCACHKLRCHHKAKIGYIPQKGQIDPNFPVTVTETVMMGRYSSLGLFNRP
;
A
#
# COMPACT_ATOMS: atom_id res chain seq x y z
N MET A 1 24.59 -2.59 11.46
CA MET A 1 23.34 -1.89 11.13
C MET A 1 22.20 -2.85 11.42
N LYS A 2 21.24 -2.50 12.29
CA LYS A 2 20.11 -3.41 12.58
C LYS A 2 19.16 -3.38 11.38
N ASN A 3 19.01 -4.52 10.71
CA ASN A 3 18.01 -4.72 9.66
C ASN A 3 16.60 -4.54 10.28
N ASN A 4 15.99 -3.38 10.04
CA ASN A 4 14.69 -3.06 10.60
C ASN A 4 13.60 -3.49 9.61
N VAL A 5 12.78 -4.48 10.00
CA VAL A 5 11.65 -4.95 9.19
C VAL A 5 10.55 -3.90 9.22
N ILE A 6 10.04 -3.52 8.05
CA ILE A 6 8.99 -2.50 7.89
C ILE A 6 7.67 -3.09 7.37
N ILE A 7 7.69 -4.28 6.78
CA ILE A 7 6.46 -5.00 6.38
C ILE A 7 6.68 -6.47 6.71
N THR A 8 5.73 -7.07 7.41
CA THR A 8 5.72 -8.50 7.71
C THR A 8 4.37 -9.09 7.34
N PHE A 9 4.40 -10.16 6.55
CA PHE A 9 3.29 -11.08 6.34
C PHE A 9 3.58 -12.35 7.14
N SER A 10 2.63 -12.80 7.95
CA SER A 10 2.74 -14.04 8.71
C SER A 10 1.60 -14.97 8.35
N GLN A 11 1.89 -15.97 7.51
CA GLN A 11 0.94 -16.99 7.03
C GLN A 11 -0.36 -16.37 6.50
N ALA A 12 -0.21 -15.27 5.76
CA ALA A 12 -1.32 -14.43 5.37
C ALA A 12 -2.01 -15.01 4.13
N THR A 13 -3.29 -15.31 4.25
CA THR A 13 -4.17 -15.64 3.12
C THR A 13 -5.04 -14.42 2.82
N ILE A 14 -5.12 -14.01 1.55
CA ILE A 14 -5.93 -12.87 1.13
C ILE A 14 -6.89 -13.32 0.04
N ASN A 15 -8.18 -13.18 0.34
CA ASN A 15 -9.26 -13.52 -0.58
C ASN A 15 -9.67 -12.28 -1.40
N TYR A 16 -9.85 -12.47 -2.69
CA TYR A 16 -10.49 -11.51 -3.57
C TYR A 16 -11.83 -12.09 -4.02
N GLN A 17 -12.92 -11.45 -3.61
CA GLN A 17 -14.27 -12.02 -3.72
C GLN A 17 -14.34 -13.41 -3.06
N GLN A 18 -14.55 -14.47 -3.85
CA GLN A 18 -14.71 -15.86 -3.36
C GLN A 18 -13.51 -16.75 -3.68
N ARG A 19 -12.38 -16.18 -4.14
CA ARG A 19 -11.16 -16.95 -4.44
C ARG A 19 -9.99 -16.39 -3.66
N ALA A 20 -9.14 -17.28 -3.15
CA ALA A 20 -7.88 -16.87 -2.58
C ALA A 20 -6.99 -16.33 -3.70
N ALA A 21 -6.59 -15.07 -3.58
CA ALA A 21 -5.67 -14.43 -4.52
C ALA A 21 -4.21 -14.60 -4.05
N LEU A 22 -4.01 -14.78 -2.76
CA LEU A 22 -2.75 -15.09 -2.11
C LEU A 22 -3.03 -16.11 -1.00
N GLU A 23 -2.22 -17.15 -0.92
CA GLU A 23 -2.38 -18.23 0.06
C GLU A 23 -1.08 -18.38 0.85
N ASP A 24 -1.19 -18.38 2.18
CA ASP A 24 -0.11 -18.69 3.12
C ASP A 24 1.21 -17.91 2.87
N ILE A 25 1.09 -16.62 2.58
CA ILE A 25 2.25 -15.78 2.31
C ILE A 25 2.95 -15.43 3.63
N SER A 26 4.24 -15.75 3.72
CA SER A 26 5.15 -15.26 4.75
C SER A 26 6.30 -14.50 4.10
N LEU A 27 6.45 -13.22 4.45
CA LEU A 27 7.37 -12.30 3.79
C LEU A 27 7.77 -11.20 4.77
N ASP A 28 9.06 -10.93 4.87
CA ASP A 28 9.59 -9.74 5.54
C ASP A 28 10.23 -8.80 4.51
N VAL A 29 9.92 -7.52 4.62
CA VAL A 29 10.54 -6.44 3.84
C VAL A 29 11.29 -5.53 4.80
N TYR A 30 12.57 -5.31 4.53
CA TYR A 30 13.46 -4.50 5.34
C TYR A 30 13.55 -3.07 4.84
N GLN A 31 13.83 -2.15 5.76
CA GLN A 31 14.03 -0.75 5.42
C GLN A 31 15.19 -0.58 4.43
N GLY A 32 14.92 0.12 3.33
CA GLY A 32 15.91 0.39 2.29
C GLY A 32 16.02 -0.69 1.22
N GLU A 33 15.23 -1.77 1.31
CA GLU A 33 15.20 -2.80 0.28
C GLU A 33 14.49 -2.31 -1.00
N PHE A 34 15.01 -2.82 -2.12
CA PHE A 34 14.38 -2.70 -3.43
C PHE A 34 13.90 -4.07 -3.88
N ILE A 35 12.59 -4.28 -3.90
CA ILE A 35 11.97 -5.59 -4.17
C ILE A 35 11.25 -5.56 -5.51
N GLY A 36 11.53 -6.56 -6.35
CA GLY A 36 10.77 -6.84 -7.57
C GLY A 36 9.71 -7.92 -7.32
N ILE A 37 8.47 -7.67 -7.73
CA ILE A 37 7.37 -8.64 -7.68
C ILE A 37 6.98 -9.02 -9.11
N ILE A 38 7.20 -10.27 -9.49
CA ILE A 38 6.90 -10.79 -10.83
C ILE A 38 5.86 -11.91 -10.78
N GLY A 39 5.17 -12.13 -11.89
CA GLY A 39 4.18 -13.20 -12.04
C GLY A 39 3.14 -12.87 -13.11
N PRO A 40 2.38 -13.87 -13.59
CA PRO A 40 1.36 -13.68 -14.63
C PRO A 40 0.21 -12.78 -14.15
N ASN A 41 -0.64 -12.34 -15.09
CA ASN A 41 -1.88 -11.66 -14.71
C ASN A 41 -2.76 -12.58 -13.87
N GLY A 42 -3.34 -12.05 -12.80
CA GLY A 42 -4.10 -12.83 -11.83
C GLY A 42 -3.28 -13.48 -10.70
N SER A 43 -1.95 -13.40 -10.72
CA SER A 43 -1.09 -13.97 -9.67
C SER A 43 -1.14 -13.27 -8.29
N GLY A 44 -2.08 -12.35 -8.08
CA GLY A 44 -2.23 -11.68 -6.78
C GLY A 44 -1.33 -10.46 -6.51
N LYS A 45 -0.48 -10.01 -7.45
CA LYS A 45 0.42 -8.84 -7.25
C LYS A 45 -0.30 -7.58 -6.77
N THR A 46 -1.34 -7.18 -7.50
CA THR A 46 -2.15 -6.01 -7.13
C THR A 46 -2.85 -6.23 -5.79
N THR A 47 -3.24 -7.46 -5.46
CA THR A 47 -3.82 -7.81 -4.17
C THR A 47 -2.81 -7.70 -3.04
N LEU A 48 -1.56 -8.12 -3.26
CA LEU A 48 -0.46 -7.98 -2.30
C LEU A 48 -0.23 -6.50 -1.99
N LEU A 49 -0.09 -5.66 -3.02
CA LEU A 49 0.08 -4.21 -2.85
C LEU A 49 -1.12 -3.58 -2.14
N LYS A 50 -2.35 -3.95 -2.51
CA LYS A 50 -3.56 -3.46 -1.82
C LYS A 50 -3.61 -3.88 -0.35
N SER A 51 -3.04 -5.03 0.01
CA SER A 51 -2.96 -5.46 1.40
C SER A 51 -1.95 -4.63 2.20
N ILE A 52 -0.79 -4.31 1.62
CA ILE A 52 0.18 -3.37 2.21
C ILE A 52 -0.44 -2.00 2.46
N LEU A 53 -1.29 -1.52 1.54
CA LEU A 53 -2.03 -0.25 1.69
C LEU A 53 -3.17 -0.32 2.73
N GLY A 54 -3.43 -1.50 3.30
CA GLY A 54 -4.55 -1.75 4.22
C GLY A 54 -5.93 -1.65 3.56
N LEU A 55 -5.99 -1.78 2.23
CA LEU A 55 -7.25 -1.77 1.45
C LEU A 55 -7.91 -3.15 1.39
N VAL A 56 -7.11 -4.21 1.49
CA VAL A 56 -7.58 -5.60 1.53
C VAL A 56 -6.98 -6.30 2.74
N ARG A 57 -7.84 -6.85 3.59
CA ARG A 57 -7.42 -7.53 4.81
C ARG A 57 -7.14 -9.01 4.55
N PRO A 58 -6.17 -9.61 5.25
CA PRO A 58 -6.03 -11.06 5.24
C PRO A 58 -7.28 -11.71 5.85
N SER A 59 -7.72 -12.82 5.25
CA SER A 59 -8.76 -13.70 5.80
C SER A 59 -8.19 -14.69 6.83
N LYS A 60 -6.90 -15.00 6.75
CA LYS A 60 -6.12 -15.79 7.72
C LYS A 60 -4.73 -15.19 7.89
N GLY A 61 -4.09 -15.44 9.03
CA GLY A 61 -2.78 -14.89 9.35
C GLY A 61 -2.82 -13.39 9.65
N SER A 62 -1.69 -12.71 9.50
CA SER A 62 -1.58 -11.28 9.80
C SER A 62 -0.65 -10.53 8.86
N VAL A 63 -0.89 -9.21 8.77
CA VAL A 63 -0.04 -8.26 8.04
C VAL A 63 0.28 -7.09 8.95
N GLN A 64 1.56 -6.85 9.18
CA GLN A 64 2.09 -5.75 9.99
C GLN A 64 2.85 -4.78 9.10
N ILE A 65 2.58 -3.48 9.25
CA ILE A 65 3.18 -2.40 8.46
C ILE A 65 3.78 -1.39 9.43
N PHE A 66 5.10 -1.22 9.39
CA PHE A 66 5.91 -0.55 10.40
C PHE A 66 5.64 -1.12 11.81
N ASP A 67 5.28 -0.27 12.76
CA ASP A 67 4.95 -0.64 14.14
C ASP A 67 3.42 -0.89 14.34
N CYS A 68 2.59 -0.78 13.28
CA CYS A 68 1.14 -0.94 13.37
C CYS A 68 0.65 -2.15 12.56
N ALA A 69 -0.10 -3.05 13.20
CA ALA A 69 -1.04 -3.89 12.47
C ALA A 69 -2.09 -2.92 11.88
N CYS A 70 -2.10 -2.73 10.56
CA CYS A 70 -2.71 -1.57 9.91
C CYS A 70 -4.25 -1.66 9.80
N HIS A 71 -4.97 -1.88 10.92
CA HIS A 71 -6.41 -2.13 10.93
C HIS A 71 -7.28 -0.90 11.23
N LYS A 72 -6.70 0.18 11.78
CA LYS A 72 -7.43 1.41 12.13
C LYS A 72 -7.42 2.43 10.99
N LEU A 73 -8.57 3.05 10.73
CA LEU A 73 -8.77 4.12 9.72
C LEU A 73 -7.80 5.31 9.88
N ARG A 74 -7.32 5.56 11.12
CA ARG A 74 -6.34 6.60 11.46
C ARG A 74 -4.93 6.04 11.74
N CYS A 75 -4.48 4.96 11.08
CA CYS A 75 -3.06 4.59 11.20
C CYS A 75 -2.21 5.63 10.43
N HIS A 76 -1.37 6.35 11.16
CA HIS A 76 -0.45 7.38 10.68
C HIS A 76 0.55 6.84 9.63
N HIS A 77 0.73 5.53 9.54
CA HIS A 77 1.54 4.88 8.51
C HIS A 77 1.03 5.02 7.09
N LYS A 78 -0.28 5.23 6.87
CA LYS A 78 -0.80 5.46 5.53
C LYS A 78 -0.17 6.69 4.86
N ALA A 79 0.20 7.70 5.65
CA ALA A 79 0.90 8.88 5.16
C ALA A 79 2.37 8.63 4.79
N LYS A 80 2.96 7.50 5.20
CA LYS A 80 4.35 7.12 4.90
C LYS A 80 4.49 6.24 3.65
N ILE A 81 3.39 5.81 3.04
CA ILE A 81 3.41 4.92 1.86
C ILE A 81 2.94 5.71 0.64
N GLY A 82 3.82 5.85 -0.36
CA GLY A 82 3.45 6.31 -1.69
C GLY A 82 2.99 5.14 -2.55
N TYR A 83 1.83 5.26 -3.20
CA TYR A 83 1.32 4.26 -4.14
C TYR A 83 1.05 4.88 -5.50
N ILE A 84 1.67 4.32 -6.53
CA ILE A 84 1.41 4.68 -7.91
C ILE A 84 0.53 3.57 -8.50
N PRO A 85 -0.75 3.85 -8.79
CA PRO A 85 -1.64 2.84 -9.34
C PRO A 85 -1.22 2.48 -10.77
N GLN A 86 -1.48 1.23 -11.15
CA GLN A 86 -1.46 0.80 -12.54
C GLN A 86 -2.59 1.55 -13.28
N LYS A 87 -2.28 2.70 -13.89
CA LYS A 87 -3.25 3.52 -14.61
C LYS A 87 -3.72 2.80 -15.88
N GLY A 88 -5.03 2.67 -16.03
CA GLY A 88 -5.65 2.22 -17.29
C GLY A 88 -5.90 3.39 -18.25
N GLN A 89 -6.37 4.54 -17.75
CA GLN A 89 -6.61 5.76 -18.52
C GLN A 89 -6.49 6.99 -17.59
N ILE A 90 -5.95 8.10 -18.11
CA ILE A 90 -6.02 9.43 -17.49
C ILE A 90 -7.14 10.16 -18.22
N ASP A 91 -8.04 10.82 -17.50
CA ASP A 91 -9.02 11.72 -18.12
C ASP A 91 -8.37 13.10 -18.36
N PRO A 92 -8.06 13.48 -19.61
CA PRO A 92 -7.46 14.77 -19.91
C PRO A 92 -8.45 15.94 -19.77
N ASN A 93 -9.76 15.67 -19.70
CA ASN A 93 -10.79 16.70 -19.52
C ASN A 93 -11.07 16.98 -18.05
N PHE A 94 -10.42 16.26 -17.13
CA PHE A 94 -10.57 16.51 -15.71
C PHE A 94 -9.95 17.89 -15.37
N PRO A 95 -10.72 18.85 -14.83
CA PRO A 95 -10.30 20.25 -14.72
C PRO A 95 -9.37 20.45 -13.50
N VAL A 96 -8.17 19.90 -13.58
CA VAL A 96 -7.13 20.03 -12.56
C VAL A 96 -5.78 20.29 -13.20
N THR A 97 -5.02 21.20 -12.63
CA THR A 97 -3.63 21.45 -13.02
C THR A 97 -2.70 20.38 -12.47
N VAL A 98 -1.49 20.29 -13.05
CA VAL A 98 -0.42 19.43 -12.54
C VAL A 98 -0.10 19.80 -11.08
N THR A 99 -0.01 21.10 -10.78
CA THR A 99 0.27 21.59 -9.42
C THR A 99 -0.80 21.11 -8.45
N GLU A 100 -2.09 21.32 -8.75
CA GLU A 100 -3.18 20.87 -7.89
C GLU A 100 -3.15 19.35 -7.67
N THR A 101 -2.85 18.57 -8.71
CA THR A 101 -2.71 17.11 -8.61
C THR A 101 -1.59 16.69 -7.67
N VAL A 102 -0.43 17.33 -7.76
CA VAL A 102 0.71 17.07 -6.85
C VAL A 102 0.36 17.51 -5.43
N MET A 103 -0.27 18.67 -5.27
CA MET A 103 -0.63 19.23 -3.97
C MET A 103 -1.64 18.37 -3.21
N MET A 104 -2.56 17.68 -3.89
CA MET A 104 -3.46 16.70 -3.25
C MET A 104 -2.71 15.66 -2.41
N GLY A 105 -1.53 15.21 -2.86
CA GLY A 105 -0.68 14.28 -2.11
C GLY A 105 0.17 14.93 -1.01
N ARG A 106 0.30 16.26 -1.00
CA ARG A 106 1.14 17.03 -0.06
C ARG A 106 0.36 17.74 1.03
N TYR A 107 -0.95 17.91 0.89
CA TYR A 107 -1.80 18.61 1.87
C TYR A 107 -1.63 18.10 3.30
N SER A 108 -1.47 16.79 3.51
CA SER A 108 -1.23 16.21 4.83
C SER A 108 0.08 16.68 5.50
N SER A 109 1.04 17.15 4.71
CA SER A 109 2.34 17.67 5.17
C SER A 109 2.41 19.19 5.27
N LEU A 110 1.42 19.94 4.77
CA LEU A 110 1.44 21.41 4.78
C LEU A 110 1.19 22.02 6.17
N GLY A 111 0.35 21.39 7.00
CA GLY A 111 -0.10 21.98 8.27
C GLY A 111 -1.23 23.01 8.10
N LEU A 112 -1.92 23.36 9.18
CA LEU A 112 -3.19 24.11 9.14
C LEU A 112 -3.11 25.54 8.59
N PHE A 113 -1.94 26.18 8.63
CA PHE A 113 -1.79 27.61 8.35
C PHE A 113 -0.95 27.92 7.11
N ASN A 114 -0.46 26.90 6.42
CA ASN A 114 0.33 27.08 5.20
C ASN A 114 -0.56 26.90 3.97
N ARG A 115 -0.39 27.77 2.98
CA ARG A 115 -1.03 27.62 1.66
C ARG A 115 -0.03 27.00 0.68
N PRO A 116 -0.51 26.15 -0.26
CA PRO A 116 0.28 25.66 -1.38
C PRO A 116 1.01 26.74 -2.16
#